data_AF-A0A842KUW0-F1
#
_entry.id   AF-A0A842KUW0-F1
#
_cell.length_a   1.000
_cell.length_b   1.000
_cell.length_c   1.000
_cell.angle_alpha   90.00
_cell.angle_beta   90.00
_cell.angle_gamma   90.00
#
_symmetry.space_group_name_H-M   'P 1'
#
loop_
_entity.id
_entity.type
_entity.pdbx_description
1 polymer ?
#
loop_
_entity_poly.entity_id
_entity_poly.type
_entity_poly.pdbx_seq_one_letter_code
_entity_poly.pdbx_strand_id
1 'polypeptide(L)'
;MPEILKEIRCPHCGAPLKFDKGDIIFTCQYCGYTGVFDVSKSFTFEHSLFVNQLDKDMIENFVRDWFSEGFLKPPDLRRRGKIVEKTLLYIPLWIVSLNALTSYEGYFERLGPSVVRRDTIKGSYDWVVVARKSTLFPEREYHLGPTLKVPFDISRIEKYSIVLNSEIGSEEAEERAVEAVKSFHEYLVRREVDKIISIRTEAKVLEKNYVHAPVWQIVYEYKSKLYKLYVDGARKEVIVGDVPEV
;
A
#
# COMPACT_ATOMS: atom_id res chain seq x y z
N MET A 1 16.53 -11.39 -33.70
CA MET A 1 17.63 -10.73 -32.97
C MET A 1 17.31 -10.87 -31.49
N PRO A 2 18.12 -11.57 -30.67
CA PRO A 2 17.88 -11.59 -29.24
C PRO A 2 18.24 -10.22 -28.68
N GLU A 3 17.28 -9.55 -28.06
CA GLU A 3 17.52 -8.36 -27.26
C GLU A 3 18.50 -8.73 -26.15
N ILE A 4 19.71 -8.18 -26.22
CA ILE A 4 20.67 -8.26 -25.13
C ILE A 4 20.08 -7.44 -24.00
N LEU A 5 19.43 -8.10 -23.04
CA LEU A 5 19.10 -7.53 -21.75
C LEU A 5 20.43 -7.02 -21.15
N LYS A 6 20.66 -5.70 -21.24
CA LYS A 6 21.78 -5.06 -20.57
C LYS A 6 21.60 -5.32 -19.08
N GLU A 7 22.48 -6.14 -18.52
CA GLU A 7 22.56 -6.35 -17.08
C GLU A 7 22.93 -4.99 -16.43
N ILE A 8 21.96 -4.35 -15.78
CA ILE A 8 22.19 -3.09 -15.08
C ILE A 8 22.85 -3.44 -13.74
N ARG A 9 23.93 -2.74 -13.40
CA ARG A 9 24.67 -2.94 -12.15
C ARG A 9 24.40 -1.80 -11.18
N CYS A 10 24.40 -2.11 -9.89
CA CYS A 10 24.26 -1.14 -8.82
C CYS A 10 25.43 -0.14 -8.87
N PRO A 11 25.19 1.17 -8.92
CA PRO A 11 26.25 2.18 -8.95
C PRO A 11 27.03 2.25 -7.64
N HIS A 12 26.48 1.74 -6.54
CA HIS A 12 27.10 1.77 -5.21
C HIS A 12 28.02 0.56 -4.95
N CYS A 13 27.62 -0.66 -5.34
CA CYS A 13 28.38 -1.89 -5.04
C CYS A 13 28.75 -2.76 -6.25
N GLY A 14 28.27 -2.45 -7.45
CA GLY A 14 28.55 -3.20 -8.68
C GLY A 14 27.80 -4.54 -8.86
N ALA A 15 26.94 -4.91 -7.90
CA ALA A 15 26.12 -6.10 -7.99
C ALA A 15 25.04 -5.98 -9.08
N PRO A 16 24.61 -7.09 -9.72
CA PRO A 16 23.56 -7.05 -10.72
C PRO A 16 22.22 -6.66 -10.09
N LEU A 17 21.49 -5.73 -10.72
CA LEU A 17 20.16 -5.33 -10.29
C LEU A 17 19.11 -6.20 -10.98
N LYS A 18 18.17 -6.70 -10.19
CA LYS A 18 16.93 -7.29 -10.70
C LYS A 18 15.90 -6.18 -10.86
N PHE A 19 15.23 -6.15 -12.01
CA PHE A 19 14.17 -5.20 -12.29
C PHE A 19 13.16 -5.80 -13.26
N ASP A 20 11.92 -5.36 -13.12
CA ASP A 20 10.83 -5.65 -14.03
C ASP A 20 10.67 -4.51 -15.05
N LYS A 21 10.00 -4.80 -16.16
CA LYS A 21 9.65 -3.78 -17.15
C LYS A 21 8.70 -2.75 -16.52
N GLY A 22 9.15 -1.51 -16.42
CA GLY A 22 8.38 -0.40 -15.85
C GLY A 22 8.90 0.09 -14.51
N ASP A 23 9.84 -0.63 -13.88
CA ASP A 23 10.52 -0.13 -12.69
C ASP A 23 11.28 1.17 -13.01
N ILE A 24 11.10 2.17 -12.17
CA ILE A 24 11.77 3.47 -12.27
C ILE A 24 12.63 3.80 -11.05
N ILE A 25 12.33 3.19 -9.89
CA ILE A 25 13.13 3.27 -8.68
C ILE A 25 13.48 1.84 -8.26
N PHE A 26 14.76 1.58 -8.05
CA PHE A 26 15.24 0.28 -7.58
C PHE A 26 15.79 0.37 -6.17
N THR A 27 15.71 -0.76 -5.46
CA THR A 27 16.45 -0.98 -4.21
C THR A 27 17.38 -2.17 -4.40
N CYS A 28 18.69 -1.93 -4.26
CA CYS A 28 19.69 -2.97 -4.42
C CYS A 28 19.58 -4.01 -3.30
N GLN A 29 19.24 -5.25 -3.66
CA GLN A 29 19.09 -6.36 -2.71
C GLN A 29 20.40 -6.81 -2.04
N TYR A 30 21.54 -6.27 -2.47
CA TYR A 30 22.87 -6.60 -1.92
C TYR A 30 23.35 -5.60 -0.89
N CYS A 31 23.22 -4.30 -1.16
CA CYS A 31 23.76 -3.23 -0.30
C CYS A 31 22.68 -2.27 0.24
N GLY A 32 21.43 -2.40 -0.18
CA GLY A 32 20.32 -1.54 0.22
C GLY A 32 20.29 -0.16 -0.45
N TYR A 33 21.24 0.14 -1.35
CA TYR A 33 21.23 1.40 -2.09
C TYR A 33 19.97 1.52 -2.95
N THR A 34 19.24 2.63 -2.78
CA THR A 34 18.07 2.96 -3.57
C THR A 34 18.37 4.10 -4.53
N GLY A 35 17.97 3.92 -5.77
CA GLY A 35 18.25 4.84 -6.85
C GLY A 35 17.14 4.83 -7.89
N VAL A 36 17.23 5.76 -8.83
CA VAL A 36 16.37 5.80 -10.01
C VAL A 36 17.11 5.17 -11.19
N PHE A 37 16.40 4.48 -12.07
CA PHE A 37 17.01 3.92 -13.28
C PHE A 37 17.38 5.00 -14.31
N ASP A 38 16.70 6.14 -14.27
CA ASP A 38 17.07 7.32 -15.05
C ASP A 38 18.29 8.00 -14.42
N VAL A 39 19.46 7.78 -15.04
CA VAL A 39 20.76 8.30 -14.57
C VAL A 39 20.82 9.83 -14.51
N SER A 40 19.90 10.54 -15.18
CA SER A 40 19.81 12.00 -15.11
C SER A 40 19.16 12.51 -13.81
N LYS A 41 18.50 11.63 -13.07
CA LYS A 41 17.81 11.92 -11.82
C LYS A 41 18.57 11.31 -10.65
N SER A 42 18.57 11.98 -9.52
CA SER A 42 19.05 11.42 -8.25
C SER A 42 17.86 11.05 -7.37
N PHE A 43 17.98 9.97 -6.62
CA PHE A 43 17.04 9.65 -5.56
C PHE A 43 17.40 10.47 -4.32
N THR A 44 16.55 11.42 -3.95
CA THR A 44 16.80 12.39 -2.87
C THR A 44 15.85 12.23 -1.68
N PHE A 45 15.03 11.19 -1.69
CA PHE A 45 14.02 10.94 -0.66
C PHE A 45 14.55 10.02 0.43
N GLU A 46 13.94 10.08 1.61
CA GLU A 46 14.21 9.08 2.64
C GLU A 46 13.65 7.73 2.21
N HIS A 47 14.51 6.72 2.24
CA HIS A 47 14.12 5.32 2.07
C HIS A 47 14.02 4.65 3.44
N SER A 48 12.78 4.32 3.81
CA SER A 48 12.46 3.68 5.09
C SER A 48 11.93 2.26 4.90
N LEU A 49 11.78 1.57 6.01
CA LEU A 49 11.31 0.20 6.13
C LEU A 49 10.35 0.10 7.31
N PHE A 50 9.23 -0.60 7.12
CA PHE A 50 8.46 -1.14 8.23
C PHE A 50 9.03 -2.49 8.64
N VAL A 51 9.24 -2.68 9.94
CA VAL A 51 9.87 -3.89 10.47
C VAL A 51 8.86 -5.03 10.51
N ASN A 52 9.15 -6.12 9.79
CA ASN A 52 8.36 -7.33 9.84
C ASN A 52 8.40 -7.94 11.25
N GLN A 53 7.25 -8.42 11.72
CA GLN A 53 7.09 -8.99 13.04
C GLN A 53 6.55 -10.43 13.02
N LEU A 54 6.43 -11.03 11.83
CA LEU A 54 5.96 -12.40 11.64
C LEU A 54 7.00 -13.20 10.85
N ASP A 55 7.49 -14.29 11.44
CA ASP A 55 8.22 -15.31 10.69
C ASP A 55 7.26 -16.33 10.02
N LYS A 56 7.83 -17.34 9.37
CA LYS A 56 7.08 -18.36 8.62
C LYS A 56 6.15 -19.23 9.49
N ASP A 57 6.48 -19.42 10.76
CA ASP A 57 5.70 -20.26 11.68
C ASP A 57 4.62 -19.41 12.35
N MET A 58 4.96 -18.18 12.73
CA MET A 58 4.02 -17.19 13.25
C MET A 58 2.93 -16.85 12.23
N ILE A 59 3.27 -16.60 10.96
CA ILE A 59 2.26 -16.30 9.94
C ILE A 59 1.36 -17.51 9.68
N GLU A 60 1.89 -18.73 9.74
CA GLU A 60 1.06 -19.91 9.56
C GLU A 60 0.03 -20.05 10.67
N ASN A 61 0.45 -19.88 11.93
CA ASN A 61 -0.48 -19.90 13.07
C ASN A 61 -1.51 -18.76 12.98
N PHE A 62 -1.07 -17.55 12.64
CA PHE A 62 -1.97 -16.41 12.43
C PHE A 62 -3.05 -16.70 11.40
N VAL A 63 -2.68 -17.29 10.25
CA VAL A 63 -3.65 -17.67 9.20
C VAL A 63 -4.60 -18.77 9.67
N ARG A 64 -4.11 -19.75 10.45
CA ARG A 64 -4.94 -20.81 11.03
C ARG A 64 -5.96 -20.25 12.01
N ASP A 65 -5.58 -19.27 12.80
CA ASP A 65 -6.52 -18.58 13.71
C ASP A 65 -7.54 -17.77 12.90
N TRP A 66 -7.09 -17.01 11.91
CA TRP A 66 -7.98 -16.29 11.00
C TRP A 66 -9.00 -17.20 10.29
N PHE A 67 -8.64 -18.43 9.90
CA PHE A 67 -9.60 -19.40 9.35
C PHE A 67 -10.77 -19.74 10.28
N SER A 68 -10.61 -19.49 11.58
CA SER A 68 -11.60 -19.80 12.61
C SER A 68 -12.48 -18.62 12.97
N GLU A 69 -12.18 -17.43 12.45
CA GLU A 69 -12.85 -16.17 12.79
C GLU A 69 -13.94 -15.80 11.79
N GLY A 70 -15.01 -15.18 12.28
CA GLY A 70 -16.04 -14.56 11.45
C GLY A 70 -17.11 -15.54 10.96
N PHE A 71 -18.36 -15.06 10.88
CA PHE A 71 -19.52 -15.89 10.58
C PHE A 71 -19.63 -16.33 9.11
N LEU A 72 -18.95 -15.63 8.20
CA LEU A 72 -18.99 -15.92 6.76
C LEU A 72 -18.08 -17.06 6.33
N LYS A 73 -17.18 -17.54 7.19
CA LYS A 73 -16.21 -18.58 6.84
C LYS A 73 -16.78 -19.98 7.10
N PRO A 74 -16.49 -20.98 6.24
CA PRO A 74 -16.92 -22.35 6.50
C PRO A 74 -16.36 -22.88 7.83
N PRO A 75 -17.18 -23.55 8.66
CA PRO A 75 -16.77 -23.97 10.01
C PRO A 75 -15.64 -25.01 10.00
N ASP A 76 -15.45 -25.74 8.91
CA ASP A 76 -14.38 -26.72 8.75
C ASP A 76 -13.14 -26.15 8.02
N LEU A 77 -13.10 -24.84 7.73
CA LEU A 77 -11.99 -24.20 7.01
C LEU A 77 -10.65 -24.36 7.74
N ARG A 78 -10.60 -24.15 9.07
CA ARG A 78 -9.36 -24.35 9.84
C ARG A 78 -8.77 -25.75 9.65
N ARG A 79 -9.64 -26.77 9.63
CA ARG A 79 -9.27 -28.19 9.55
C ARG A 79 -8.93 -28.64 8.13
N ARG A 80 -9.69 -28.18 7.13
CA ARG A 80 -9.57 -28.66 5.73
C ARG A 80 -8.80 -27.72 4.82
N GLY A 81 -8.71 -26.45 5.17
CA GLY A 81 -7.90 -25.47 4.46
C GLY A 81 -6.43 -25.87 4.50
N LYS A 82 -5.78 -25.83 3.35
CA LYS A 82 -4.35 -26.14 3.22
C LYS A 82 -3.63 -24.89 2.78
N ILE A 83 -2.68 -24.42 3.57
CA ILE A 83 -1.79 -23.35 3.14
C ILE A 83 -0.83 -23.95 2.12
N VAL A 84 -0.84 -23.42 0.89
CA VAL A 84 -0.06 -23.91 -0.24
C VAL A 84 1.22 -23.09 -0.40
N GLU A 85 1.12 -21.77 -0.21
CA GLU A 85 2.24 -20.85 -0.40
C GLU A 85 2.26 -19.79 0.70
N LYS A 86 3.47 -19.43 1.15
CA LYS A 86 3.74 -18.35 2.11
C LYS A 86 4.87 -17.49 1.57
N THR A 87 4.53 -16.33 1.00
CA THR A 87 5.51 -15.46 0.33
C THR A 87 5.53 -14.11 1.03
N LEU A 88 6.69 -13.73 1.57
CA LEU A 88 6.91 -12.41 2.16
C LEU A 88 7.38 -11.44 1.07
N LEU A 89 6.57 -10.42 0.82
CA LEU A 89 6.84 -9.35 -0.13
C LEU A 89 7.15 -8.07 0.62
N TYR A 90 8.23 -7.39 0.25
CA TYR A 90 8.45 -6.00 0.65
C TYR A 90 7.93 -5.11 -0.47
N ILE A 91 6.74 -4.56 -0.25
CA ILE A 91 6.02 -3.75 -1.23
C ILE A 91 6.48 -2.29 -1.08
N PRO A 92 6.92 -1.62 -2.16
CA PRO A 92 7.28 -0.22 -2.10
C PRO A 92 6.03 0.65 -2.06
N LEU A 93 6.02 1.59 -1.14
CA LEU A 93 4.95 2.54 -0.87
C LEU A 93 5.53 3.95 -0.87
N TRP A 94 4.73 4.90 -1.31
CA TRP A 94 4.91 6.31 -0.97
C TRP A 94 3.93 6.68 0.12
N ILE A 95 4.45 7.24 1.22
CA ILE A 95 3.63 7.90 2.23
C ILE A 95 3.73 9.40 1.97
N VAL A 96 2.63 9.98 1.52
CA VAL A 96 2.52 11.41 1.21
C VAL A 96 1.76 12.09 2.34
N SER A 97 2.50 12.84 3.16
CA SER A 97 1.93 13.62 4.25
C SER A 97 1.43 14.94 3.70
N LEU A 98 0.14 15.24 3.83
CA LEU A 98 -0.45 16.46 3.27
C LEU A 98 -1.60 17.01 4.11
N ASN A 99 -1.77 18.34 4.08
CA ASN A 99 -2.89 19.04 4.66
C ASN A 99 -3.88 19.44 3.57
N ALA A 100 -5.17 19.25 3.80
CA ALA A 100 -6.21 19.68 2.89
C ALA A 100 -7.22 20.60 3.59
N LEU A 101 -7.60 21.66 2.89
CA LEU A 101 -8.68 22.57 3.26
C LEU A 101 -9.69 22.58 2.11
N THR A 102 -10.92 22.14 2.40
CA THR A 102 -12.04 22.20 1.48
C THR A 102 -13.04 23.22 1.94
N SER A 103 -13.42 24.14 1.05
CA SER A 103 -14.58 25.00 1.23
C SER A 103 -15.69 24.51 0.32
N TYR A 104 -16.92 24.42 0.84
CA TYR A 104 -18.05 23.94 0.05
C TYR A 104 -19.33 24.72 0.33
N GLU A 105 -20.23 24.68 -0.66
CA GLU A 105 -21.59 25.18 -0.57
C GLU A 105 -22.55 24.12 -1.13
N GLY A 106 -23.65 23.87 -0.43
CA GLY A 106 -24.63 22.88 -0.85
C GLY A 106 -25.99 23.04 -0.19
N TYR A 107 -26.97 22.26 -0.65
CA TYR A 107 -28.32 22.22 -0.10
C TYR A 107 -28.54 21.01 0.80
N PHE A 108 -29.30 21.18 1.87
CA PHE A 108 -29.79 20.10 2.72
C PHE A 108 -31.33 20.02 2.61
N GLU A 109 -31.86 18.88 2.16
CA GLU A 109 -33.26 18.70 1.71
C GLU A 109 -34.01 17.58 2.47
N ARG A 110 -33.60 17.23 3.70
CA ARG A 110 -34.20 16.06 4.38
C ARG A 110 -35.51 16.31 5.13
N LEU A 111 -35.73 17.48 5.73
CA LEU A 111 -36.94 17.80 6.51
C LEU A 111 -37.21 19.33 6.57
N GLY A 112 -37.64 19.95 5.47
CA GLY A 112 -38.01 21.38 5.46
C GLY A 112 -37.70 22.12 4.15
N PRO A 113 -37.82 23.46 4.12
CA PRO A 113 -37.38 24.25 2.98
C PRO A 113 -35.88 24.06 2.77
N SER A 114 -35.44 24.05 1.51
CA SER A 114 -34.04 23.85 1.14
C SER A 114 -33.16 24.92 1.80
N VAL A 115 -32.22 24.50 2.65
CA VAL A 115 -31.29 25.41 3.34
C VAL A 115 -29.93 25.34 2.66
N VAL A 116 -29.40 26.51 2.28
CA VAL A 116 -28.03 26.63 1.80
C VAL A 116 -27.06 26.53 2.97
N ARG A 117 -26.15 25.58 2.91
CA ARG A 117 -25.06 25.39 3.88
C ARG A 117 -23.74 25.76 3.23
N ARG A 118 -22.94 26.58 3.93
CA ARG A 118 -21.56 26.92 3.59
C ARG A 118 -20.68 26.56 4.76
N ASP A 119 -19.66 25.74 4.52
CA ASP A 119 -18.79 25.25 5.58
C ASP A 119 -17.40 24.87 5.03
N THR A 120 -16.50 24.48 5.93
CA THR A 120 -15.16 24.03 5.59
C THR A 120 -14.83 22.69 6.23
N ILE A 121 -14.09 21.85 5.51
CA ILE A 121 -13.51 20.61 6.02
C ILE A 121 -11.99 20.76 5.99
N LYS A 122 -11.35 20.48 7.13
CA LYS A 122 -9.90 20.45 7.27
C LYS A 122 -9.46 19.03 7.60
N GLY A 123 -8.35 18.61 7.03
CA GLY A 123 -7.75 17.32 7.34
C GLY A 123 -6.24 17.34 7.15
N SER A 124 -5.57 16.51 7.95
CA SER A 124 -4.15 16.19 7.82
C SER A 124 -4.06 14.68 7.62
N TYR A 125 -3.37 14.26 6.56
CA TYR A 125 -3.36 12.87 6.12
C TYR A 125 -1.95 12.39 5.85
N ASP A 126 -1.67 11.15 6.21
CA ASP A 126 -0.58 10.35 5.66
C ASP A 126 -1.19 9.39 4.65
N TRP A 127 -1.19 9.79 3.38
CA TRP A 127 -1.83 9.01 2.33
C TRP A 127 -0.85 7.99 1.75
N VAL A 128 -1.26 6.72 1.67
CA VAL A 128 -0.45 5.66 1.06
C VAL A 128 -0.73 5.58 -0.42
N VAL A 129 0.33 5.54 -1.21
CA VAL A 129 0.29 5.18 -2.61
C VAL A 129 1.18 3.96 -2.81
N VAL A 130 0.57 2.84 -3.19
CA VAL A 130 1.32 1.64 -3.56
C VAL A 130 2.10 1.95 -4.82
N ALA A 131 3.43 1.80 -4.78
CA ALA A 131 4.31 2.30 -5.83
C ALA A 131 4.47 1.32 -6.99
N ARG A 132 3.44 0.51 -7.27
CA ARG A 132 3.40 -0.52 -8.32
C ARG A 132 2.07 -0.42 -9.07
N LYS A 133 2.13 -0.35 -10.40
CA LYS A 133 0.97 -0.28 -11.30
C LYS A 133 0.36 -1.66 -11.54
N SER A 134 1.18 -2.70 -11.61
CA SER A 134 0.72 -4.08 -11.87
C SER A 134 0.70 -4.94 -10.59
N THR A 135 -0.07 -4.53 -9.58
CA THR A 135 -0.23 -5.36 -8.37
C THR A 135 -1.68 -5.74 -8.15
N LEU A 136 -1.91 -7.03 -7.87
CA LEU A 136 -3.15 -7.57 -7.30
C LEU A 136 -3.31 -7.18 -5.82
N PHE A 137 -2.59 -6.15 -5.36
CA PHE A 137 -2.55 -5.75 -3.97
C PHE A 137 -3.69 -4.77 -3.70
N PRO A 138 -4.48 -5.01 -2.64
CA PRO A 138 -5.61 -4.17 -2.25
C PRO A 138 -5.15 -2.80 -1.68
N GLU A 139 -4.80 -1.85 -2.55
CA GLU A 139 -4.26 -0.55 -2.13
C GLU A 139 -5.19 0.23 -1.19
N ARG A 140 -6.52 0.09 -1.36
CA ARG A 140 -7.52 0.86 -0.61
C ARG A 140 -7.69 0.34 0.81
N GLU A 141 -7.44 -0.94 1.01
CA GLU A 141 -7.58 -1.65 2.27
C GLU A 141 -6.30 -1.56 3.13
N TYR A 142 -5.18 -1.09 2.55
CA TYR A 142 -3.96 -0.88 3.31
C TYR A 142 -4.02 0.40 4.13
N HIS A 143 -4.19 0.25 5.44
CA HIS A 143 -4.30 1.38 6.36
C HIS A 143 -2.98 1.58 7.11
N LEU A 144 -2.47 2.81 7.12
CA LEU A 144 -1.41 3.16 8.06
C LEU A 144 -1.97 3.20 9.48
N GLY A 145 -1.32 2.47 10.37
CA GLY A 145 -1.47 2.68 11.80
C GLY A 145 -0.10 2.70 12.48
N PRO A 146 -0.06 2.70 13.82
CA PRO A 146 1.18 2.75 14.57
C PRO A 146 2.10 1.59 14.14
N THR A 147 3.19 1.94 13.46
CA THR A 147 4.13 0.98 12.89
C THR A 147 5.54 1.52 13.08
N LEU A 148 6.48 0.64 13.43
CA LEU A 148 7.87 1.03 13.61
C LEU A 148 8.51 1.32 12.24
N LYS A 149 8.58 2.61 11.87
CA LYS A 149 9.31 3.12 10.71
C LYS A 149 10.79 3.29 11.09
N VAL A 150 11.67 2.61 10.38
CA VAL A 150 13.13 2.76 10.52
C VAL A 150 13.75 3.11 9.17
N PRO A 151 14.94 3.73 9.13
CA PRO A 151 15.70 3.83 7.89
C PRO A 151 15.89 2.46 7.25
N PHE A 152 15.84 2.39 5.92
CA PHE A 152 15.99 1.12 5.23
C PHE A 152 17.38 0.53 5.49
N ASP A 153 17.37 -0.73 5.91
CA ASP A 153 18.58 -1.50 6.20
C ASP A 153 18.36 -2.92 5.69
N ILE A 154 19.12 -3.29 4.66
CA ILE A 154 19.01 -4.60 4.00
C ILE A 154 19.29 -5.76 4.97
N SER A 155 20.05 -5.54 6.05
CA SER A 155 20.33 -6.57 7.05
C SER A 155 19.08 -6.97 7.86
N ARG A 156 18.05 -6.14 7.85
CA ARG A 156 16.75 -6.38 8.51
C ARG A 156 15.73 -7.07 7.61
N ILE A 157 16.08 -7.31 6.35
CA ILE A 157 15.22 -7.97 5.37
C ILE A 157 15.47 -9.48 5.42
N GLU A 158 14.42 -10.29 5.48
CA GLU A 158 14.56 -11.74 5.47
C GLU A 158 15.03 -12.22 4.10
N LYS A 159 16.07 -13.06 4.07
CA LYS A 159 16.70 -13.56 2.83
C LYS A 159 15.76 -14.31 1.88
N TYR A 160 14.65 -14.85 2.40
CA TYR A 160 13.65 -15.57 1.61
C TYR A 160 12.54 -14.65 1.09
N SER A 161 12.54 -13.37 1.46
CA SER A 161 11.58 -12.39 1.00
C SER A 161 11.89 -11.92 -0.42
N ILE A 162 10.90 -11.27 -1.03
CA ILE A 162 11.05 -10.61 -2.33
C ILE A 162 10.88 -9.11 -2.11
N VAL A 163 11.93 -8.35 -2.40
CA VAL A 163 11.90 -6.88 -2.38
C VAL A 163 11.51 -6.39 -3.77
N LEU A 164 10.37 -5.71 -3.86
CA LEU A 164 9.83 -5.18 -5.11
C LEU A 164 10.34 -3.75 -5.34
N ASN A 165 10.69 -3.46 -6.58
CA ASN A 165 11.04 -2.10 -7.01
C ASN A 165 9.79 -1.29 -7.33
N SER A 166 9.94 0.03 -7.45
CA SER A 166 8.80 0.92 -7.71
C SER A 166 8.68 1.29 -9.19
N GLU A 167 7.45 1.25 -9.68
CA GLU A 167 7.00 1.72 -10.99
C GLU A 167 6.41 3.15 -10.93
N ILE A 168 6.37 3.76 -9.73
CA ILE A 168 5.76 5.06 -9.47
C ILE A 168 6.73 5.99 -8.76
N GLY A 169 6.98 7.14 -9.36
CA GLY A 169 7.87 8.17 -8.85
C GLY A 169 7.19 9.03 -7.79
N SER A 170 7.97 9.90 -7.14
CA SER A 170 7.46 10.79 -6.11
C SER A 170 6.45 11.82 -6.64
N GLU A 171 6.60 12.29 -7.89
CA GLU A 171 5.66 13.22 -8.54
C GLU A 171 4.30 12.55 -8.79
N GLU A 172 4.31 11.39 -9.45
CA GLU A 172 3.07 10.62 -9.71
C GLU A 172 2.40 10.18 -8.40
N ALA A 173 3.16 9.81 -7.37
CA ALA A 173 2.61 9.50 -6.06
C ALA A 173 1.95 10.71 -5.38
N GLU A 174 2.55 11.90 -5.51
CA GLU A 174 1.97 13.13 -5.00
C GLU A 174 0.63 13.45 -5.66
N GLU A 175 0.58 13.39 -6.99
CA GLU A 175 -0.64 13.61 -7.76
C GLU A 175 -1.76 12.65 -7.34
N ARG A 176 -1.45 11.35 -7.23
CA ARG A 176 -2.40 10.32 -6.79
C ARG A 176 -2.91 10.58 -5.38
N ALA A 177 -2.03 10.92 -4.44
CA ALA A 177 -2.42 11.20 -3.06
C ALA A 177 -3.32 12.43 -2.96
N VAL A 178 -2.97 13.52 -3.66
CA VAL A 178 -3.78 14.74 -3.69
C VAL A 178 -5.17 14.47 -4.28
N GLU A 179 -5.25 13.73 -5.39
CA GLU A 179 -6.53 13.40 -6.02
C GLU A 179 -7.39 12.49 -5.15
N ALA A 180 -6.78 11.54 -4.47
CA ALA A 180 -7.48 10.65 -3.54
C ALA A 180 -8.03 11.41 -2.32
N VAL A 181 -7.26 12.35 -1.74
CA VAL A 181 -7.74 13.21 -0.64
C VAL A 181 -8.85 14.15 -1.11
N LYS A 182 -8.77 14.70 -2.33
CA LYS A 182 -9.87 15.49 -2.91
C LYS A 182 -11.15 14.67 -3.03
N SER A 183 -11.05 13.45 -3.56
CA SER A 183 -12.17 12.51 -3.69
C SER A 183 -12.75 12.15 -2.32
N PHE A 184 -11.89 11.93 -1.32
CA PHE A 184 -12.31 11.66 0.05
C PHE A 184 -13.05 12.86 0.68
N HIS A 185 -12.54 14.07 0.51
CA HIS A 185 -13.21 15.28 0.97
C HIS A 185 -14.56 15.49 0.29
N GLU A 186 -14.67 15.23 -1.02
CA GLU A 186 -15.95 15.26 -1.71
C GLU A 186 -16.94 14.24 -1.15
N TYR A 187 -16.48 13.02 -0.85
CA TYR A 187 -17.29 12.01 -0.16
C TYR A 187 -17.79 12.52 1.20
N LEU A 188 -16.95 13.16 2.00
CA LEU A 188 -17.35 13.75 3.28
C LEU A 188 -18.40 14.86 3.09
N VAL A 189 -18.22 15.74 2.10
CA VAL A 189 -19.20 16.80 1.80
C VAL A 189 -20.54 16.21 1.40
N ARG A 190 -20.58 15.16 0.58
CA ARG A 190 -21.84 14.47 0.20
C ARG A 190 -22.58 13.83 1.38
N ARG A 191 -21.92 13.66 2.54
CA ARG A 191 -22.59 13.23 3.79
C ARG A 191 -23.20 14.40 4.55
N GLU A 192 -22.71 15.62 4.32
CA GLU A 192 -23.17 16.85 4.99
C GLU A 192 -24.26 17.59 4.21
N VAL A 193 -24.29 17.46 2.88
CA VAL A 193 -25.27 18.10 1.97
C VAL A 193 -25.79 17.09 0.95
N ASP A 194 -27.06 17.24 0.54
CA ASP A 194 -27.70 16.36 -0.45
C ASP A 194 -27.35 16.76 -1.89
N LYS A 195 -27.11 18.06 -2.15
CA LYS A 195 -26.65 18.58 -3.44
C LYS A 195 -25.50 19.57 -3.24
N ILE A 196 -24.40 19.35 -3.95
CA ILE A 196 -23.24 20.27 -3.96
C ILE A 196 -23.46 21.35 -5.01
N ILE A 197 -23.34 22.62 -4.61
CA ILE A 197 -23.33 23.78 -5.53
C ILE A 197 -21.90 24.09 -5.93
N SER A 198 -20.99 24.16 -4.96
CA SER A 198 -19.57 24.38 -5.21
C SER A 198 -18.72 23.63 -4.19
N ILE A 199 -17.55 23.17 -4.64
CA ILE A 199 -16.54 22.55 -3.79
C ILE A 199 -15.18 22.95 -4.32
N ARG A 200 -14.31 23.43 -3.42
CA ARG A 200 -12.92 23.75 -3.73
C ARG A 200 -12.03 23.18 -2.65
N THR A 201 -11.09 22.34 -3.07
CA THR A 201 -10.12 21.69 -2.17
C THR A 201 -8.73 22.16 -2.52
N GLU A 202 -8.06 22.75 -1.53
CA GLU A 202 -6.65 23.10 -1.58
C GLU A 202 -5.87 22.08 -0.76
N ALA A 203 -4.86 21.46 -1.38
CA ALA A 203 -4.02 20.45 -0.76
C ALA A 203 -2.57 20.94 -0.77
N LYS A 204 -1.90 20.84 0.38
CA LYS A 204 -0.49 21.18 0.56
C LYS A 204 0.27 19.95 1.05
N VAL A 205 1.15 19.44 0.21
CA VAL A 205 2.06 18.34 0.52
C VAL A 205 3.17 18.86 1.43
N LEU A 206 3.46 18.10 2.48
CA LEU A 206 4.45 18.43 3.50
C LEU A 206 5.69 17.57 3.34
N GLU A 207 5.50 16.26 3.16
CA GLU A 207 6.58 15.28 3.11
C GLU A 207 6.21 14.11 2.18
N LYS A 208 7.23 13.49 1.60
CA LYS A 208 7.12 12.27 0.78
C LYS A 208 8.16 11.28 1.24
N ASN A 209 7.72 10.18 1.84
CA ASN A 209 8.58 9.11 2.33
C ASN A 209 8.44 7.89 1.41
N TYR A 210 9.56 7.33 0.95
CA TYR A 210 9.56 6.06 0.24
C TYR A 210 9.78 4.93 1.24
N VAL A 211 8.85 4.00 1.35
CA VAL A 211 8.84 2.98 2.40
C VAL A 211 8.63 1.61 1.79
N HIS A 212 9.39 0.61 2.25
CA HIS A 212 9.03 -0.78 1.99
C HIS A 212 8.23 -1.34 3.15
N ALA A 213 7.05 -1.89 2.87
CA ALA A 213 6.18 -2.53 3.84
C ALA A 213 6.21 -4.06 3.69
N PRO A 214 6.39 -4.83 4.77
CA PRO A 214 6.35 -6.28 4.73
C PRO A 214 4.91 -6.77 4.66
N VAL A 215 4.58 -7.46 3.58
CA VAL A 215 3.27 -8.05 3.33
C VAL A 215 3.44 -9.54 3.06
N TRP A 216 2.78 -10.36 3.87
CA TRP A 216 2.66 -11.78 3.61
C TRP A 216 1.52 -12.03 2.62
N GLN A 217 1.86 -12.56 1.45
CA GLN A 217 0.92 -13.16 0.53
C GLN A 217 0.81 -14.65 0.82
N ILE A 218 -0.39 -15.08 1.19
CA ILE A 218 -0.72 -16.46 1.53
C ILE A 218 -1.66 -16.99 0.46
N VAL A 219 -1.30 -18.13 -0.13
CA VAL A 219 -2.20 -18.89 -1.01
C VAL A 219 -2.63 -20.12 -0.24
N TYR A 220 -3.94 -20.36 -0.17
CA TYR A 220 -4.48 -21.54 0.47
C TYR A 220 -5.56 -22.20 -0.38
N GLU A 221 -5.67 -23.51 -0.24
CA GLU A 221 -6.65 -24.33 -0.94
C GLU A 221 -7.78 -24.74 0.01
N TYR A 222 -9.01 -24.62 -0.45
CA TYR A 222 -10.19 -25.18 0.21
C TYR A 222 -11.18 -25.70 -0.83
N LYS A 223 -11.70 -26.93 -0.65
CA LYS A 223 -12.56 -27.62 -1.63
C LYS A 223 -12.00 -27.56 -3.07
N SER A 224 -10.69 -27.75 -3.24
CA SER A 224 -9.99 -27.70 -4.54
C SER A 224 -10.03 -26.37 -5.28
N LYS A 225 -10.35 -25.28 -4.57
CA LYS A 225 -10.22 -23.90 -5.07
C LYS A 225 -9.11 -23.19 -4.30
N LEU A 226 -8.38 -22.33 -4.99
CA LEU A 226 -7.33 -21.49 -4.41
C LEU A 226 -7.90 -20.14 -4.02
N TYR A 227 -7.46 -19.65 -2.87
CA TYR A 227 -7.83 -18.38 -2.26
C TYR A 227 -6.56 -17.64 -1.85
N LYS A 228 -6.62 -16.31 -1.86
CA LYS A 228 -5.51 -15.46 -1.45
C LYS A 228 -5.84 -14.69 -0.18
N LEU A 229 -4.81 -14.46 0.63
CA LEU A 229 -4.88 -13.66 1.84
C LEU A 229 -3.60 -12.81 1.92
N TYR A 230 -3.78 -11.53 2.18
CA TYR A 230 -2.70 -10.56 2.38
C TYR A 230 -2.70 -10.12 3.84
N VAL A 231 -1.56 -10.24 4.50
CA VAL A 231 -1.37 -9.88 5.91
C VAL A 231 -0.24 -8.88 6.03
N ASP A 232 -0.48 -7.78 6.74
CA ASP A 232 0.57 -6.83 7.10
C ASP A 232 1.48 -7.49 8.14
N GLY A 233 2.73 -7.75 7.76
CA GLY A 233 3.72 -8.40 8.62
C GLY A 233 4.22 -7.52 9.76
N ALA A 234 4.16 -6.20 9.62
CA ALA A 234 4.59 -5.26 10.66
C ALA A 234 3.50 -5.05 11.72
N ARG A 235 2.24 -4.99 11.30
CA ARG A 235 1.08 -4.76 12.18
C ARG A 235 0.43 -6.03 12.70
N LYS A 236 0.66 -7.18 12.05
CA LYS A 236 -0.01 -8.47 12.32
C LYS A 236 -1.52 -8.38 12.11
N GLU A 237 -1.93 -7.78 11.01
CA GLU A 237 -3.33 -7.55 10.66
C GLU A 237 -3.61 -8.06 9.24
N VAL A 238 -4.81 -8.60 9.03
CA VAL A 238 -5.26 -8.95 7.69
C VAL A 238 -5.58 -7.67 6.93
N ILE A 239 -4.97 -7.51 5.75
CA ILE A 239 -5.25 -6.40 4.83
C ILE A 239 -6.51 -6.75 4.02
N VAL A 240 -6.47 -7.89 3.33
CA VAL A 240 -7.63 -8.46 2.61
C VAL A 240 -7.46 -9.97 2.53
N GLY A 241 -8.57 -10.70 2.46
CA GLY A 241 -8.52 -12.12 2.13
C GLY A 241 -9.79 -12.57 1.43
N ASP A 242 -9.61 -13.38 0.40
CA ASP A 242 -10.71 -14.11 -0.22
C ASP A 242 -11.30 -15.06 0.83
N VAL A 243 -12.62 -15.07 0.97
CA VAL A 243 -13.33 -15.97 1.88
C VAL A 243 -14.09 -16.99 1.03
N PRO A 244 -13.91 -18.31 1.27
CA PRO A 244 -14.70 -19.32 0.58
C PRO A 244 -16.18 -19.15 0.95
N GLU A 245 -17.05 -19.17 -0.05
CA GLU A 245 -18.49 -19.23 0.18
C GLU A 245 -18.85 -20.52 0.93
N VAL A 246 -19.83 -20.41 1.84
CA VAL A 246 -20.32 -21.50 2.70
C VAL A 246 -21.05 -22.56 1.86
#